data_AF-A0A6P7X805-F1
#
_entry.id   AF-A0A6P7X805-F1
#
_cell.length_a   1.000
_cell.length_b   1.000
_cell.length_c   1.000
_cell.angle_alpha   90.00
_cell.angle_beta   90.00
_cell.angle_gamma   90.00
#
_symmetry.space_group_name_H-M   'P 1'
#
loop_
_entity.id
_entity.type
_entity.pdbx_description
1 polymer ?
#
loop_
_entity_poly.entity_id
_entity_poly.type
_entity_poly.pdbx_seq_one_letter_code
_entity_poly.pdbx_strand_id
1 'polypeptide(L)'
;MQEKRTYDVKRIEGTNSRIPEDQLPENIHIEYSPWDVYCSGTESSISQCGASRTRRQPYQHIHTECSDSGVSGVRLVDGDSSCAGRVEVNYNNTWGTVCDYRWDIEDATVVCRELGCGSAVEATRGAHFKAGSGPVWLKAVFCSGNETQISQCGLVMSVHYPCDHSQDAGVICSGDKKGRKSEETSKDEPSV
;
A
#
# COMPACT_ATOMS: atom_id res chain seq x y z
N MET A 1 1.24 20.35 4.33
CA MET A 1 1.05 18.93 3.93
C MET A 1 1.59 18.10 5.08
N GLN A 2 0.78 17.21 5.67
CA GLN A 2 1.21 16.34 6.77
C GLN A 2 1.89 15.11 6.15
N GLU A 3 3.12 14.81 6.57
CA GLU A 3 3.85 13.62 6.14
C GLU A 3 3.17 12.37 6.72
N LYS A 4 2.66 11.49 5.84
CA LYS A 4 2.14 10.18 6.26
C LYS A 4 3.34 9.28 6.57
N ARG A 5 3.19 8.44 7.60
CA ARG A 5 4.27 7.59 8.12
C ARG A 5 4.01 6.12 7.78
N THR A 6 5.09 5.33 7.79
CA THR A 6 4.98 3.87 7.81
C THR A 6 4.69 3.41 9.23
N TYR A 7 3.79 2.44 9.38
CA TYR A 7 3.36 1.96 10.68
C TYR A 7 3.68 0.47 10.82
N ASP A 8 4.63 0.17 11.70
CA ASP A 8 4.80 -1.19 12.19
C ASP A 8 3.84 -1.42 13.35
N VAL A 9 2.72 -2.06 13.04
CA VAL A 9 1.72 -2.44 14.03
C VAL A 9 2.23 -3.66 14.78
N LYS A 10 2.75 -3.44 15.99
CA LYS A 10 3.20 -4.51 16.89
C LYS A 10 2.10 -4.81 17.90
N ARG A 11 1.79 -6.10 18.06
CA ARG A 11 0.92 -6.58 19.14
C ARG A 11 1.73 -6.59 20.44
N ILE A 12 1.24 -5.91 21.46
CA ILE A 12 1.74 -6.11 22.82
C ILE A 12 0.87 -7.17 23.47
N GLU A 13 1.47 -8.32 23.78
CA GLU A 13 0.77 -9.38 24.51
C GLU A 13 0.56 -8.95 25.97
N GLY A 14 -0.69 -8.73 26.35
CA GLY A 14 -1.08 -8.38 27.71
C GLY A 14 -2.20 -9.28 28.21
N THR A 15 -2.13 -9.65 29.50
CA THR A 15 -3.30 -10.14 30.24
C THR A 15 -4.32 -8.99 30.41
N ASN A 16 -5.55 -9.28 30.84
CA ASN A 16 -6.65 -8.31 31.05
C ASN A 16 -6.38 -7.21 32.11
N SER A 17 -5.12 -7.01 32.48
CA SER A 17 -4.57 -6.09 33.46
C SER A 17 -3.94 -4.91 32.71
N ARG A 18 -4.06 -3.69 33.23
CA ARG A 18 -3.27 -2.53 32.75
C ARG A 18 -1.80 -2.94 32.63
N ILE A 19 -1.22 -2.82 31.45
CA ILE A 19 0.25 -2.92 31.30
C ILE A 19 0.85 -1.77 32.11
N PRO A 20 1.72 -2.05 33.10
CA PRO A 20 2.30 -0.99 33.91
C PRO A 20 3.27 -0.16 33.06
N GLU A 21 3.26 1.15 33.32
CA GLU A 21 3.88 2.20 32.49
C GLU A 21 5.41 2.05 32.38
N ASP A 22 6.01 1.28 33.29
CA ASP A 22 7.43 0.93 33.37
C ASP A 22 7.89 -0.15 32.38
N GLN A 23 6.96 -0.89 31.76
CA GLN A 23 7.26 -1.90 30.73
C GLN A 23 7.12 -1.38 29.30
N LEU A 24 6.76 -0.10 29.14
CA LEU A 24 6.58 0.51 27.83
C LEU A 24 7.88 1.21 27.39
N PRO A 25 8.30 1.02 26.13
CA PRO A 25 9.29 1.90 25.51
C PRO A 25 8.94 3.38 25.71
N GLU A 26 9.94 4.23 25.87
CA GLU A 26 9.78 5.65 26.25
C GLU A 26 8.91 6.50 25.30
N ASN A 27 8.51 5.95 24.14
CA ASN A 27 7.74 6.64 23.10
C ASN A 27 6.33 6.06 22.87
N ILE A 28 5.78 5.28 23.80
CA ILE A 28 4.42 4.73 23.68
C ILE A 28 3.38 5.64 24.34
N HIS A 29 2.48 6.21 23.54
CA HIS A 29 1.22 6.79 24.03
C HIS A 29 0.12 5.72 24.03
N ILE A 30 -0.37 5.34 25.22
CA ILE A 30 -1.51 4.43 25.35
C ILE A 30 -2.80 5.24 25.47
N GLU A 31 -3.63 5.25 24.43
CA GLU A 31 -5.04 5.62 24.56
C GLU A 31 -5.90 4.38 24.83
N TYR A 32 -6.64 4.43 25.93
CA TYR A 32 -7.56 3.37 26.33
C TYR A 32 -8.79 3.37 25.43
N SER A 33 -8.89 2.42 24.51
CA SER A 33 -10.04 2.35 23.60
C SER A 33 -10.54 0.90 23.47
N PRO A 34 -11.74 0.55 23.98
CA PRO A 34 -12.37 -0.76 23.77
C PRO A 34 -12.97 -0.91 22.35
N TRP A 35 -12.33 -0.27 21.36
CA TRP A 35 -12.88 -0.08 20.04
C TRP A 35 -11.87 -0.52 18.98
N ASP A 36 -12.32 -1.32 18.02
CA ASP A 36 -11.59 -1.48 16.76
C ASP A 36 -11.62 -0.12 16.06
N VAL A 37 -10.44 0.48 15.85
CA VAL A 37 -10.30 1.74 15.12
C VAL A 37 -10.20 1.43 13.64
N TYR A 38 -11.12 2.00 12.85
CA TYR A 38 -11.11 1.90 11.40
C TYR A 38 -10.92 3.28 10.80
N CYS A 39 -9.74 3.49 10.21
CA CYS A 39 -9.40 4.70 9.47
C CYS A 39 -9.52 4.42 7.96
N SER A 40 -9.96 5.43 7.20
CA SER A 40 -9.99 5.41 5.74
C SER A 40 -8.66 5.80 5.12
N GLY A 41 -7.80 6.50 5.85
CA GLY A 41 -6.53 7.04 5.40
C GLY A 41 -6.58 8.51 4.96
N THR A 42 -7.77 9.14 5.01
CA THR A 42 -7.95 10.58 4.77
C THR A 42 -8.00 11.40 6.05
N GLU A 43 -8.11 10.74 7.20
CA GLU A 43 -8.15 11.36 8.50
C GLU A 43 -6.81 12.02 8.83
N SER A 44 -6.86 13.24 9.39
CA SER A 44 -5.66 13.93 9.88
C SER A 44 -5.35 13.62 11.34
N SER A 45 -6.22 12.84 12.01
CA SER A 45 -6.09 12.43 13.40
C SER A 45 -6.87 11.14 13.64
N ILE A 46 -6.36 10.27 14.53
CA ILE A 46 -7.05 9.03 14.94
C ILE A 46 -8.43 9.29 15.53
N SER A 47 -8.65 10.49 16.09
CA SER A 47 -9.96 10.93 16.60
C SER A 47 -11.04 11.10 15.53
N GLN A 48 -10.65 11.18 14.25
CA GLN A 48 -11.58 11.25 13.11
C GLN A 48 -11.90 9.86 12.54
N CYS A 49 -11.16 8.83 12.95
CA CYS A 49 -11.43 7.46 12.55
C CYS A 49 -12.68 6.95 13.25
N GLY A 50 -13.39 6.04 12.61
CA GLY A 50 -14.53 5.39 13.27
C GLY A 50 -14.07 4.30 14.23
N ALA A 51 -14.95 3.98 15.18
CA ALA A 51 -14.67 3.04 16.26
C ALA A 51 -15.84 2.07 16.46
N SER A 52 -15.58 0.76 16.52
CA SER A 52 -16.59 -0.28 16.75
C SER A 52 -16.35 -1.08 18.03
N ARG A 53 -17.40 -1.30 18.82
CA ARG A 53 -17.33 -1.90 20.17
C ARG A 53 -17.23 -3.41 20.05
N THR A 54 -16.09 -4.00 20.40
CA THR A 54 -15.98 -5.47 20.50
C THR A 54 -16.51 -5.92 21.86
N ARG A 55 -17.42 -6.91 21.86
CA ARG A 55 -18.04 -7.39 23.11
C ARG A 55 -17.26 -8.49 23.84
N ARG A 56 -16.17 -9.05 23.28
CA ARG A 56 -15.42 -10.17 23.89
C ARG A 56 -14.00 -10.34 23.33
N GLN A 57 -13.04 -9.56 23.80
CA GLN A 57 -11.61 -9.88 23.66
C GLN A 57 -10.88 -9.45 24.95
N PRO A 58 -9.86 -10.19 25.43
CA PRO A 58 -8.96 -9.67 26.45
C PRO A 58 -8.33 -8.35 25.96
N TYR A 59 -8.11 -7.39 26.85
CA TYR A 59 -7.47 -6.10 26.51
C TYR A 59 -6.16 -6.36 25.74
N GLN A 60 -6.14 -6.01 24.45
CA GLN A 60 -4.94 -6.08 23.61
C GLN A 60 -4.47 -4.65 23.42
N HIS A 61 -3.23 -4.38 23.84
CA HIS A 61 -2.61 -3.09 23.61
C HIS A 61 -1.93 -3.12 22.24
N ILE A 62 -2.29 -2.15 21.40
CA ILE A 62 -1.65 -1.95 20.10
C ILE A 62 -0.77 -0.73 20.24
N HIS A 63 0.50 -0.87 19.87
CA HIS A 63 1.40 0.26 19.72
C HIS A 63 1.83 0.39 18.27
N THR A 64 1.90 1.64 17.81
CA THR A 64 2.37 2.02 16.49
C THR A 64 3.74 2.67 16.62
N GLU A 65 4.76 2.00 16.10
CA GLU A 65 6.09 2.59 15.98
C GLU A 65 6.17 3.29 14.61
N CYS A 66 6.50 4.58 14.63
CA CYS A 66 6.74 5.35 13.42
C CYS A 66 8.24 5.28 13.09
N SER A 67 8.59 4.57 12.02
CA SER A 67 9.95 4.53 11.48
C SER A 67 10.00 5.23 10.12
N ASP A 68 11.22 5.59 9.70
CA ASP A 68 11.46 5.82 8.29
C ASP A 68 11.09 4.52 7.55
N SER A 69 10.30 4.63 6.48
CA SER A 69 9.67 3.50 5.79
C SER A 69 10.64 2.41 5.36
N GLY A 70 11.95 2.71 5.28
CA GLY A 70 13.01 1.83 4.80
C GLY A 70 12.86 1.47 3.31
N VAL A 71 11.77 1.92 2.67
CA VAL A 71 11.49 1.77 1.26
C VAL A 71 12.29 2.83 0.52
N SER A 72 13.27 2.37 -0.25
CA SER A 72 14.27 3.22 -0.92
C SER A 72 14.13 3.26 -2.44
N GLY A 73 13.18 2.52 -3.01
CA GLY A 73 12.90 2.57 -4.44
C GLY A 73 11.80 1.63 -4.89
N VAL A 74 11.32 1.88 -6.10
CA VAL A 74 10.26 1.15 -6.78
C VAL A 74 10.72 0.71 -8.17
N ARG A 75 10.27 -0.46 -8.64
CA ARG A 75 10.45 -0.90 -10.02
C ARG A 75 9.24 -1.67 -10.52
N LEU A 76 9.08 -1.70 -11.85
CA LEU A 76 8.10 -2.54 -12.54
C LEU A 76 8.79 -3.73 -13.19
N VAL A 77 8.22 -4.92 -13.02
CA VAL A 77 8.76 -6.18 -13.54
C VAL A 77 7.69 -6.94 -14.32
N ASP A 78 8.11 -7.74 -15.29
CA ASP A 78 7.24 -8.66 -16.06
C ASP A 78 6.09 -8.00 -16.85
N GLY A 79 6.20 -6.70 -17.15
CA GLY A 79 5.34 -6.02 -18.12
C GLY A 79 6.00 -5.84 -19.50
N ASP A 80 5.17 -5.49 -20.48
CA ASP A 80 5.59 -5.33 -21.89
C ASP A 80 6.36 -4.02 -22.15
N SER A 81 6.46 -3.12 -21.15
CA SER A 81 7.20 -1.87 -21.22
C SER A 81 7.77 -1.49 -19.85
N SER A 82 8.60 -0.44 -19.81
CA SER A 82 9.10 0.12 -18.55
C SER A 82 8.03 0.82 -17.70
N CYS A 83 6.83 1.02 -18.25
CA CYS A 83 5.72 1.75 -17.63
C CYS A 83 4.48 0.89 -17.38
N ALA A 84 4.64 -0.44 -17.44
CA ALA A 84 3.64 -1.41 -17.02
C ALA A 84 4.36 -2.60 -16.35
N GLY A 85 3.77 -3.18 -15.31
CA GLY A 85 4.33 -4.37 -14.67
C GLY A 85 3.89 -4.58 -13.23
N ARG A 86 4.33 -5.70 -12.64
CA ARG A 86 4.23 -5.99 -11.21
C ARG A 86 5.05 -4.96 -10.43
N VAL A 87 4.49 -4.43 -9.35
CA VAL A 87 5.18 -3.48 -8.49
C VAL A 87 6.07 -4.23 -7.50
N GLU A 88 7.36 -3.90 -7.52
CA GLU A 88 8.31 -4.34 -6.51
C GLU A 88 8.94 -3.12 -5.82
N VAL A 89 9.16 -3.23 -4.51
CA VAL A 89 9.79 -2.19 -3.69
C VAL A 89 11.09 -2.71 -3.07
N ASN A 90 12.07 -1.81 -2.95
CA ASN A 90 13.32 -2.11 -2.25
C ASN A 90 13.20 -1.70 -0.78
N TYR A 91 13.20 -2.69 0.11
CA TYR A 91 13.25 -2.49 1.55
C TYR A 91 14.49 -3.19 2.11
N ASN A 92 15.31 -2.47 2.89
CA ASN A 92 16.57 -2.98 3.44
C ASN A 92 17.46 -3.69 2.39
N ASN A 93 17.66 -3.05 1.23
CA ASN A 93 18.45 -3.54 0.10
C ASN A 93 17.93 -4.84 -0.55
N THR A 94 16.69 -5.24 -0.26
CA THR A 94 16.07 -6.45 -0.80
C THR A 94 14.78 -6.10 -1.53
N TRP A 95 14.66 -6.56 -2.76
CA TRP A 95 13.43 -6.40 -3.54
C TRP A 95 12.36 -7.39 -3.09
N GLY A 96 11.13 -6.90 -2.99
CA GLY A 96 9.96 -7.71 -2.67
C GLY A 96 8.70 -7.10 -3.28
N THR A 97 7.61 -7.86 -3.28
CA THR A 97 6.37 -7.50 -3.96
C THR A 97 5.42 -6.72 -3.05
N VAL A 98 4.41 -6.11 -3.68
CA VAL A 98 3.31 -5.40 -3.02
C VAL A 98 2.05 -6.25 -3.16
N CYS A 99 1.29 -6.40 -2.07
CA CYS A 99 0.00 -7.10 -2.08
C CYS A 99 -1.10 -6.21 -2.69
N ASP A 100 -2.03 -6.84 -3.39
CA ASP A 100 -3.19 -6.19 -4.01
C ASP A 100 -4.32 -5.83 -3.03
N TYR A 101 -4.16 -6.16 -1.75
CA TYR A 101 -5.13 -5.82 -0.72
C TYR A 101 -5.20 -4.31 -0.55
N ARG A 102 -6.39 -3.76 -0.88
CA ARG A 102 -6.69 -2.32 -0.93
C ARG A 102 -5.93 -1.52 -2.00
N TRP A 103 -5.08 -2.16 -2.80
CA TRP A 103 -4.32 -1.54 -3.89
C TRP A 103 -5.23 -0.84 -4.92
N ASP A 104 -5.17 0.48 -5.02
CA ASP A 104 -6.08 1.24 -5.88
C ASP A 104 -5.35 2.21 -6.85
N ILE A 105 -6.16 3.00 -7.57
CA ILE A 105 -5.64 3.91 -8.59
C ILE A 105 -4.82 5.06 -8.01
N GLU A 106 -5.05 5.44 -6.75
CA GLU A 106 -4.28 6.48 -6.08
C GLU A 106 -2.89 5.96 -5.72
N ASP A 107 -2.79 4.70 -5.30
CA ASP A 107 -1.51 4.02 -5.09
C ASP A 107 -0.73 3.90 -6.41
N ALA A 108 -1.41 3.44 -7.47
CA ALA A 108 -0.82 3.35 -8.81
C ALA A 108 -0.36 4.72 -9.33
N THR A 109 -1.10 5.78 -9.03
CA THR A 109 -0.76 7.16 -9.45
C THR A 109 0.56 7.60 -8.85
N VAL A 110 0.80 7.30 -7.57
CA VAL A 110 2.08 7.60 -6.92
C VAL A 110 3.22 6.81 -7.56
N VAL A 111 3.05 5.51 -7.83
CA VAL A 111 4.07 4.68 -8.50
C VAL A 111 4.40 5.18 -9.89
N CYS A 112 3.39 5.46 -10.73
CA CYS A 112 3.59 5.98 -12.07
C CYS A 112 4.30 7.34 -12.07
N ARG A 113 3.99 8.20 -11.10
CA ARG A 113 4.66 9.48 -10.91
C ARG A 113 6.12 9.33 -10.46
N GLU A 114 6.38 8.48 -9.47
CA GLU A 114 7.73 8.21 -8.95
C GLU A 114 8.66 7.69 -10.04
N LEU A 115 8.13 6.85 -10.95
CA LEU A 115 8.88 6.28 -12.07
C LEU A 115 8.95 7.20 -13.30
N GLY A 116 8.31 8.38 -13.28
CA GLY A 116 8.26 9.28 -14.43
C GLY A 116 7.48 8.73 -15.64
N CYS A 117 6.56 7.80 -15.40
CA CYS A 117 5.75 7.11 -16.41
C CYS A 117 4.40 7.79 -16.69
N GLY A 118 4.20 9.02 -16.22
CA GLY A 118 2.96 9.77 -16.40
C GLY A 118 1.89 9.42 -15.36
N SER A 119 0.63 9.40 -15.78
CA SER A 119 -0.53 9.11 -14.92
C SER A 119 -0.81 7.61 -14.86
N ALA A 120 -1.42 7.13 -13.79
CA ALA A 120 -1.92 5.76 -13.75
C ALA A 120 -3.12 5.59 -14.69
N VAL A 121 -3.10 4.52 -15.47
CA VAL A 121 -4.23 4.06 -16.29
C VAL A 121 -4.97 2.95 -15.53
N GLU A 122 -4.23 2.05 -14.89
CA GLU A 122 -4.82 0.92 -14.18
C GLU A 122 -3.96 0.48 -12.98
N ALA A 123 -4.64 0.11 -11.89
CA ALA A 123 -4.08 -0.57 -10.73
C ALA A 123 -4.44 -2.06 -10.81
N THR A 124 -3.55 -2.86 -11.39
CA THR A 124 -3.81 -4.29 -11.63
C THR A 124 -3.63 -5.10 -10.34
N ARG A 125 -4.43 -6.16 -10.20
CA ARG A 125 -4.45 -7.05 -9.02
C ARG A 125 -4.31 -8.51 -9.45
N GLY A 126 -4.16 -9.43 -8.49
CA GLY A 126 -4.20 -10.87 -8.76
C GLY A 126 -3.05 -11.38 -9.61
N ALA A 127 -1.83 -10.85 -9.43
CA ALA A 127 -0.64 -11.27 -10.16
C ALA A 127 -0.77 -11.15 -11.70
N HIS A 128 -1.46 -10.10 -12.17
CA HIS A 128 -1.67 -9.82 -13.60
C HIS A 128 -0.38 -9.89 -14.43
N PHE A 129 0.74 -9.42 -13.89
CA PHE A 129 2.07 -9.46 -14.50
C PHE A 129 2.92 -10.62 -13.97
N LYS A 130 2.32 -11.81 -13.87
CA LYS A 130 2.89 -13.01 -13.24
C LYS A 130 3.16 -12.83 -11.75
N ALA A 131 3.06 -13.95 -11.03
CA ALA A 131 3.46 -14.04 -9.63
C ALA A 131 4.96 -13.75 -9.49
N GLY A 132 5.31 -12.91 -8.53
CA GLY A 132 6.68 -12.64 -8.13
C GLY A 132 7.26 -13.76 -7.27
N SER A 133 8.35 -13.43 -6.59
CA SER A 133 9.02 -14.34 -5.66
C SER A 133 9.68 -13.56 -4.53
N GLY A 134 10.02 -14.25 -3.44
CA GLY A 134 10.67 -13.64 -2.29
C GLY A 134 9.67 -13.02 -1.30
N PRO A 135 10.06 -11.96 -0.57
CA PRO A 135 9.19 -11.35 0.42
C PRO A 135 8.08 -10.52 -0.24
N VAL A 136 6.88 -10.55 0.35
CA VAL A 136 5.83 -9.57 0.09
C VAL A 136 5.94 -8.48 1.15
N TRP A 137 6.66 -7.39 0.84
CA TRP A 137 7.02 -6.35 1.81
C TRP A 137 5.83 -5.51 2.26
N LEU A 138 5.01 -5.06 1.31
CA LEU A 138 3.88 -4.20 1.59
C LEU A 138 2.59 -5.01 1.48
N LYS A 139 1.84 -5.10 2.58
CA LYS A 139 0.54 -5.78 2.65
C LYS A 139 -0.63 -4.89 2.27
N ALA A 140 -0.50 -3.60 2.51
CA ALA A 140 -1.46 -2.59 2.07
C ALA A 140 -0.72 -1.27 1.87
N VAL A 141 -1.19 -0.50 0.90
CA VAL A 141 -0.71 0.84 0.58
C VAL A 141 -1.93 1.77 0.63
N PHE A 142 -1.76 2.95 1.20
CA PHE A 142 -2.81 3.96 1.37
C PHE A 142 -2.30 5.34 0.96
N CYS A 143 -2.10 5.51 -0.34
CA CYS A 143 -1.80 6.80 -0.92
C CYS A 143 -3.06 7.69 -0.99
N SER A 144 -2.85 9.01 -1.05
CA SER A 144 -3.88 10.00 -1.35
C SER A 144 -3.85 10.46 -2.82
N GLY A 145 -2.85 10.00 -3.57
CA GLY A 145 -2.64 10.36 -4.97
C GLY A 145 -1.74 11.59 -5.16
N ASN A 146 -1.30 12.24 -4.09
CA ASN A 146 -0.48 13.47 -4.14
C ASN A 146 0.99 13.26 -3.71
N GLU A 147 1.30 12.09 -3.15
CA GLU A 147 2.63 11.72 -2.68
C GLU A 147 3.64 11.61 -3.84
N THR A 148 4.85 12.14 -3.71
CA THR A 148 5.83 12.05 -4.81
C THR A 148 6.51 10.68 -4.89
N GLN A 149 6.49 9.93 -3.78
CA GLN A 149 7.11 8.61 -3.65
C GLN A 149 6.20 7.69 -2.82
N ILE A 150 6.22 6.39 -3.08
CA ILE A 150 5.42 5.41 -2.35
C ILE A 150 5.78 5.35 -0.86
N SER A 151 7.02 5.67 -0.50
CA SER A 151 7.51 5.77 0.88
C SER A 151 6.78 6.83 1.72
N GLN A 152 6.13 7.79 1.06
CA GLN A 152 5.33 8.84 1.70
C GLN A 152 3.86 8.45 1.86
N CYS A 153 3.44 7.28 1.40
CA CYS A 153 2.09 6.78 1.59
C CYS A 153 1.94 6.10 2.96
N GLY A 154 0.71 5.80 3.37
CA GLY A 154 0.49 4.91 4.51
C GLY A 154 0.86 3.48 4.12
N LEU A 155 1.92 2.92 4.70
CA LEU A 155 2.41 1.57 4.38
C LEU A 155 2.14 0.60 5.53
N VAL A 156 1.66 -0.61 5.21
CA VAL A 156 1.48 -1.71 6.15
C VAL A 156 2.43 -2.85 5.80
N MET A 157 3.35 -3.19 6.71
CA MET A 157 4.33 -4.28 6.53
C MET A 157 4.06 -5.52 7.42
N SER A 158 2.96 -5.52 8.18
CA SER A 158 2.69 -6.51 9.21
C SER A 158 2.58 -7.95 8.69
N VAL A 159 3.26 -8.88 9.36
CA VAL A 159 3.19 -10.34 9.12
C VAL A 159 1.79 -10.94 9.35
N HIS A 160 0.89 -10.21 10.00
CA HIS A 160 -0.44 -10.71 10.35
C HIS A 160 -1.48 -10.62 9.22
N TYR A 161 -1.14 -9.98 8.11
CA TYR A 161 -1.94 -10.00 6.88
C TYR A 161 -1.22 -10.86 5.83
N PRO A 162 -1.47 -12.18 5.79
CA PRO A 162 -0.82 -13.05 4.82
C PRO A 162 -1.33 -12.70 3.43
N CYS A 163 -0.41 -12.29 2.56
CA CYS A 163 -0.60 -12.29 1.13
C CYS A 163 0.43 -13.24 0.54
N ASP A 164 0.03 -14.00 -0.47
CA ASP A 164 0.93 -14.78 -1.31
C ASP A 164 1.11 -14.12 -2.68
N HIS A 165 1.97 -14.67 -3.53
CA HIS A 165 2.27 -14.09 -4.84
C HIS A 165 1.14 -14.21 -5.87
N SER A 166 0.04 -14.90 -5.57
CA SER A 166 -1.17 -14.82 -6.40
C SER A 166 -1.87 -13.46 -6.27
N GLN A 167 -1.50 -12.70 -5.25
CA GLN A 167 -2.06 -11.38 -4.91
C GLN A 167 -1.07 -10.25 -5.20
N ASP A 168 -0.04 -10.47 -6.00
CA ASP A 168 0.91 -9.39 -6.30
C ASP A 168 0.24 -8.29 -7.14
N ALA A 169 0.40 -7.05 -6.67
CA ALA A 169 -0.10 -5.85 -7.30
C ALA A 169 0.77 -5.43 -8.50
N GLY A 170 0.15 -4.76 -9.45
CA GLY A 170 0.81 -4.18 -10.61
C GLY A 170 0.19 -2.85 -11.02
N VAL A 171 0.81 -2.19 -12.00
CA VAL A 171 0.31 -0.95 -12.59
C VAL A 171 0.45 -0.95 -14.10
N ILE A 172 -0.41 -0.17 -14.74
CA ILE A 172 -0.25 0.29 -16.12
C ILE A 172 -0.30 1.82 -16.07
N CYS A 173 0.75 2.47 -16.55
CA CYS A 173 0.85 3.93 -16.61
C CYS A 173 0.61 4.44 -18.04
N SER A 174 0.30 5.73 -18.21
CA SER A 174 0.06 6.32 -19.53
C SER A 174 1.33 6.38 -20.40
N GLY A 175 2.50 6.26 -19.79
CA GLY A 175 3.77 6.03 -20.47
C GLY A 175 3.91 4.65 -21.10
N ASP A 176 3.00 3.70 -20.81
CA ASP A 176 2.91 2.41 -21.50
C ASP A 176 2.38 2.62 -22.92
N LYS A 177 3.26 3.10 -23.80
CA LYS A 177 3.01 3.17 -25.24
C LYS A 177 3.07 1.77 -25.81
N LYS A 178 2.08 0.91 -25.52
CA LYS A 178 1.78 -0.22 -26.39
C LYS A 178 1.65 0.35 -27.78
N GLY A 179 2.41 -0.17 -28.75
CA GLY A 179 2.41 0.31 -30.12
C GLY A 179 0.98 0.54 -30.58
N ARG A 180 0.55 1.79 -30.59
CA ARG A 180 -0.81 2.20 -30.93
C ARG A 180 -0.93 1.98 -32.43
N LYS A 181 -1.21 0.75 -32.86
CA LYS A 181 -1.92 0.58 -34.12
C LYS A 181 -3.27 1.23 -33.87
N SER A 182 -3.43 2.42 -34.43
CA SER A 182 -4.75 2.99 -34.64
C SER A 182 -5.58 1.92 -35.33
N GLU A 183 -6.61 1.43 -34.65
CA GLU A 183 -7.73 0.84 -35.35
C GLU A 183 -8.53 2.01 -35.94
N GLU A 184 -7.97 2.63 -36.98
CA GLU A 184 -8.73 3.44 -37.92
C GLU A 184 -9.61 2.47 -38.70
N THR A 185 -10.83 2.26 -38.20
CA THR A 185 -11.92 1.77 -39.03
C THR A 185 -12.35 2.91 -39.95
N SER A 186 -11.62 3.11 -41.04
CA SER A 186 -12.12 3.81 -42.22
C SER A 186 -13.27 2.97 -42.81
N LYS A 187 -14.49 3.31 -42.41
CA LYS A 187 -15.66 2.93 -43.21
C LYS A 187 -15.66 3.83 -44.44
N ASP A 188 -15.12 3.32 -45.53
CA ASP A 188 -15.41 3.84 -46.86
C ASP A 188 -16.92 3.68 -47.11
N GLU A 189 -17.60 4.81 -47.24
CA GLU A 189 -18.96 4.94 -47.73
C GLU A 189 -18.90 4.92 -49.28
N PRO A 190 -19.51 3.95 -49.99
CA PRO A 190 -19.68 4.08 -51.42
C PRO A 190 -20.96 4.86 -51.68
N SER A 191 -20.79 6.09 -52.13
CA SER A 191 -21.77 6.79 -52.96
C SER A 191 -21.51 6.38 -54.41
N VAL A 192 -22.38 5.53 -54.97
CA VAL A 192 -23.01 5.55 -56.32
C VAL A 192 -23.96 4.37 -56.41
#